data_AF-X1PF39-F1
#
_entry.id   AF-X1PF39-F1
#
_cell.length_a   1.000
_cell.length_b   1.000
_cell.length_c   1.000
_cell.angle_alpha   90.00
_cell.angle_beta   90.00
_cell.angle_gamma   90.00
#
_symmetry.space_group_name_H-M   'P 1'
#
loop_
_entity.id
_entity.type
_entity.pdbx_description
1 polymer ?
#
loop_
_entity_poly.entity_id
_entity_poly.type
_entity_poly.pdbx_seq_one_letter_code
_entity_poly.pdbx_strand_id
1 'polypeptide(L)'
;KPHVLDLSAIVPDGAKAVLFSIYATATEVGKLAGFRRHGNTYFYNASNSLTLIAGISTQYDMVCPISSDRKLDYQFGITTWIEIVFIVKGWWL
;
A
#
# COMPACT_ATOMS: atom_id res chain seq x y z
N LYS A 1 -12.25 7.75 0.41
CA LYS A 1 -12.65 6.66 1.34
C LYS A 1 -11.65 5.54 1.17
N PRO A 2 -11.08 4.97 2.24
CA PRO A 2 -10.16 3.84 2.11
C PRO A 2 -10.90 2.62 1.54
N HIS A 3 -10.20 1.88 0.68
CA HIS A 3 -10.64 0.61 0.13
C HIS A 3 -9.95 -0.53 0.89
N VAL A 4 -10.60 -1.69 0.94
CA VAL A 4 -10.07 -2.86 1.66
C VAL A 4 -9.38 -3.78 0.66
N LEU A 5 -8.15 -4.18 0.97
CA LEU A 5 -7.39 -5.18 0.26
C LEU A 5 -7.31 -6.44 1.13
N ASP A 6 -7.90 -7.53 0.64
CA ASP A 6 -7.85 -8.83 1.31
C ASP A 6 -6.64 -9.63 0.82
N LEU A 7 -5.76 -10.00 1.74
CA LEU A 7 -4.55 -10.76 1.46
C LEU A 7 -4.64 -12.21 1.99
N SER A 8 -5.82 -12.64 2.44
CA SER A 8 -5.98 -13.91 3.15
C SER A 8 -5.63 -15.15 2.32
N ALA A 9 -5.60 -15.03 0.99
CA ALA A 9 -5.25 -16.11 0.06
C ALA A 9 -3.73 -16.32 -0.10
N ILE A 10 -2.91 -15.35 0.32
CA ILE A 10 -1.45 -15.37 0.13
C ILE A 10 -0.68 -15.20 1.44
N VAL A 11 -1.22 -14.44 2.40
CA VAL A 11 -0.62 -14.24 3.71
C VAL A 11 -1.18 -15.30 4.66
N PRO A 12 -0.34 -16.04 5.40
CA PRO A 12 -0.82 -17.03 6.35
C PRO A 12 -1.44 -16.38 7.59
N ASP A 13 -2.24 -17.16 8.30
CA ASP A 13 -2.80 -16.72 9.57
C ASP A 13 -1.71 -16.45 10.61
N GLY A 14 -1.97 -15.48 11.50
CA GLY A 14 -1.04 -15.05 12.53
C GLY A 14 -0.03 -13.98 12.11
N ALA A 15 0.15 -13.72 10.80
CA ALA A 15 1.06 -12.70 10.31
C ALA A 15 0.81 -11.30 10.94
N LYS A 16 1.88 -10.59 11.30
CA LYS A 16 1.85 -9.25 11.92
C LYS A 16 2.07 -8.12 10.93
N ALA A 17 2.81 -8.39 9.85
CA ALA A 17 3.10 -7.42 8.82
C ALA A 17 3.36 -8.10 7.48
N VAL A 18 3.19 -7.33 6.40
CA VAL A 18 3.52 -7.73 5.03
C VAL A 18 4.58 -6.82 4.44
N LEU A 19 5.52 -7.40 3.71
CA LEU A 19 6.43 -6.69 2.83
C LEU A 19 5.80 -6.67 1.45
N PHE A 20 5.69 -5.49 0.86
CA PHE A 20 5.25 -5.35 -0.51
C PHE A 20 6.08 -4.31 -1.25
N SER A 21 6.20 -4.51 -2.56
CA SER A 21 6.74 -3.52 -3.47
C SER A 21 5.57 -2.79 -4.13
N ILE A 22 5.61 -1.47 -4.17
CA ILE A 22 4.73 -0.66 -5.01
C ILE A 22 5.54 -0.10 -6.17
N TYR A 23 4.97 -0.16 -7.37
CA TYR A 23 5.37 0.62 -8.53
C TYR A 23 4.23 1.58 -8.83
N ALA A 24 4.52 2.88 -8.89
CA ALA A 24 3.48 3.85 -9.17
C ALA A 24 3.99 4.95 -10.10
N THR A 25 3.18 5.20 -11.13
CA THR A 25 3.40 6.24 -12.15
C THR A 25 2.18 7.15 -12.17
N ALA A 26 2.39 8.46 -12.08
CA ALA A 26 1.33 9.45 -12.12
C ALA A 26 1.60 10.53 -13.16
N THR A 27 0.54 11.21 -13.63
CA THR A 27 0.63 12.37 -14.52
C THR A 27 1.12 13.63 -13.82
N GLU A 28 1.21 13.63 -12.49
CA GLU A 28 1.60 14.76 -11.65
C GLU A 28 2.49 14.30 -10.48
N VAL A 29 3.25 15.25 -9.92
CA VAL A 29 4.02 15.06 -8.69
C VAL A 29 3.13 15.10 -7.45
N GLY A 30 3.62 14.55 -6.34
CA GLY A 30 2.97 14.65 -5.03
C GLY A 30 1.77 13.72 -4.86
N LYS A 31 1.61 12.70 -5.70
CA LYS A 31 0.50 11.75 -5.58
C LYS A 31 0.84 10.66 -4.57
N LEU A 32 -0.02 10.57 -3.56
CA LEU A 32 0.13 9.65 -2.44
C LEU A 32 -0.56 8.32 -2.74
N ALA A 33 0.18 7.24 -2.59
CA ALA A 33 -0.39 5.92 -2.41
C ALA A 33 -0.10 5.42 -1.00
N GLY A 34 -1.15 5.25 -0.19
CA GLY A 34 -1.05 4.93 1.22
C GLY A 34 -1.68 3.59 1.57
N PHE A 35 -1.01 2.87 2.47
CA PHE A 35 -1.42 1.58 3.03
C PHE A 35 -1.40 1.64 4.54
N ARG A 36 -2.37 1.00 5.17
CA ARG A 36 -2.39 0.86 6.62
C ARG A 36 -3.08 -0.43 7.02
N ARG A 37 -2.84 -0.84 8.26
CA ARG A 37 -3.58 -1.92 8.91
C ARG A 37 -5.09 -1.65 8.83
N HIS A 38 -5.86 -2.67 8.43
CA HIS A 38 -7.32 -2.55 8.36
C HIS A 38 -7.92 -2.10 9.70
N GLY A 39 -8.80 -1.09 9.65
CA GLY A 39 -9.44 -0.50 10.83
C GLY A 39 -8.60 0.55 11.57
N ASN A 40 -7.34 0.76 11.19
CA ASN A 40 -6.57 1.90 11.69
C ASN A 40 -7.10 3.19 11.07
N THR A 41 -7.60 4.13 11.88
CA THR A 41 -8.12 5.41 11.39
C THR A 41 -7.05 6.51 11.33
N TYR A 42 -5.89 6.32 11.98
CA TYR A 42 -4.81 7.30 12.00
C TYR A 42 -4.05 7.34 10.67
N PHE A 43 -3.74 8.55 10.21
CA PHE A 43 -3.02 8.78 8.95
C PHE A 43 -1.50 8.71 9.07
N TYR A 44 -0.95 8.91 10.28
CA TYR A 44 0.51 8.91 10.51
C TYR A 44 1.12 7.51 10.58
N ASN A 45 0.32 6.51 10.96
CA ASN A 45 0.76 5.11 11.07
C ASN A 45 0.41 4.35 9.79
N ALA A 46 0.99 4.79 8.67
CA ALA A 46 0.73 4.27 7.34
C ALA A 46 2.03 4.14 6.53
N SER A 47 2.10 3.13 5.67
CA SER A 47 3.18 2.96 4.70
C SER A 47 2.78 3.69 3.42
N ASN A 48 3.57 4.68 3.03
CA ASN A 48 3.21 5.60 1.97
C ASN A 48 4.31 5.70 0.91
N SER A 49 3.91 5.80 -0.34
CA SER A 49 4.76 6.24 -1.44
C SER A 49 4.23 7.54 -2.04
N LEU A 50 5.14 8.38 -2.51
CA LEU A 50 4.83 9.65 -3.15
C LEU A 50 5.45 9.67 -4.54
N THR A 51 4.69 10.10 -5.55
CA THR A 51 5.28 10.36 -6.88
C THR A 51 6.16 11.60 -6.82
N LEU A 52 7.45 11.43 -7.02
CA LEU A 52 8.43 12.53 -6.95
C LEU A 52 8.54 13.28 -8.28
N ILE A 53 8.34 12.59 -9.40
CA ILE A 53 8.47 13.10 -10.76
C ILE A 53 7.27 12.62 -11.58
N ALA A 54 6.64 13.53 -12.34
CA ALA A 54 5.52 13.19 -13.21
C ALA A 54 5.99 12.30 -14.38
N GLY A 55 5.20 11.28 -14.72
CA GLY A 55 5.45 10.35 -15.83
C GLY A 55 6.54 9.31 -15.59
N ILE A 56 7.22 9.35 -14.43
CA ILE A 56 8.28 8.39 -14.08
C ILE A 56 7.76 7.44 -13.01
N SER A 57 7.98 6.14 -13.24
CA SER A 57 7.65 5.11 -12.26
C SER A 57 8.57 5.23 -11.06
N THR A 58 7.96 5.27 -9.88
CA THR A 58 8.65 5.21 -8.59
C THR A 58 8.40 3.86 -7.95
N GLN A 59 9.47 3.25 -7.42
CA GLN A 59 9.40 1.96 -6.74
C GLN A 59 9.79 2.10 -5.28
N TYR A 60 8.99 1.52 -4.39
CA TYR A 60 9.28 1.44 -2.97
C TYR A 60 9.00 0.03 -2.44
N ASP A 61 9.90 -0.48 -1.61
CA ASP A 61 9.61 -1.61 -0.74
C ASP A 61 9.12 -1.08 0.60
N MET A 62 7.96 -1.58 1.03
CA MET A 62 7.24 -1.09 2.20
C MET A 62 6.81 -2.24 3.09
N VAL A 63 7.03 -2.07 4.39
CA VAL A 63 6.47 -2.95 5.42
C VAL A 63 5.21 -2.29 5.94
N CYS A 64 4.07 -2.99 5.90
CA CYS A 64 2.82 -2.52 6.51
C CYS A 64 2.33 -3.54 7.53
N PRO A 65 2.00 -3.12 8.76
CA PRO A 65 1.29 -3.96 9.72
C PRO A 65 -0.04 -4.43 9.12
N ILE A 66 -0.37 -5.71 9.33
CA ILE A 66 -1.61 -6.32 8.85
C ILE A 66 -2.55 -6.59 10.02
N SER A 67 -3.86 -6.56 9.77
CA SER A 67 -4.85 -6.95 10.75
C SER A 67 -4.90 -8.48 10.91
N SER A 68 -5.53 -8.94 11.99
CA SER A 68 -5.72 -10.38 12.24
C SER A 68 -6.58 -11.07 11.19
N ASP A 69 -7.46 -10.35 10.50
CA ASP A 69 -8.24 -10.86 9.36
C ASP A 69 -7.49 -10.76 8.02
N ARG A 70 -6.18 -10.44 8.06
CA ARG A 70 -5.27 -10.40 6.91
C ARG A 70 -5.66 -9.37 5.84
N LYS A 71 -6.16 -8.23 6.30
CA LYS A 71 -6.57 -7.12 5.43
C LYS A 71 -5.74 -5.86 5.66
N LEU A 72 -5.66 -5.07 4.60
CA LEU A 72 -5.13 -3.71 4.63
C LEU A 72 -6.20 -2.74 4.14
N ASP A 73 -6.15 -1.52 4.66
CA ASP A 73 -6.83 -0.39 4.04
C ASP A 73 -5.84 0.34 3.15
N TYR A 74 -6.25 0.66 1.92
CA TYR A 74 -5.47 1.48 0.99
C TYR A 74 -6.25 2.69 0.51
N GLN A 75 -5.51 3.74 0.16
CA GLN A 75 -6.04 4.95 -0.43
C GLN A 75 -5.06 5.52 -1.45
N PHE A 76 -5.56 5.77 -2.65
CA PHE A 76 -4.83 6.48 -3.70
C PHE A 76 -5.50 7.83 -3.98
N GLY A 77 -4.71 8.82 -4.40
CA GLY A 77 -5.24 10.08 -4.93
C GLY A 77 -6.19 9.85 -6.12
N ILE A 78 -7.19 10.71 -6.28
CA ILE A 78 -8.43 10.39 -7.02
C ILE A 78 -8.37 10.46 -8.56
N THR A 79 -7.37 11.05 -9.24
CA THR A 79 -7.51 11.29 -10.71
C THR A 79 -6.22 11.41 -11.55
N THR A 80 -5.08 10.85 -11.15
CA THR A 80 -3.80 11.17 -11.83
C THR A 80 -2.83 9.99 -11.97
N TRP A 81 -3.32 8.75 -11.90
CA TRP A 81 -2.45 7.57 -11.99
C TRP A 81 -2.44 7.01 -13.41
N ILE A 82 -1.24 6.75 -13.93
CA ILE A 82 -1.01 6.01 -15.18
C ILE A 82 -1.01 4.51 -14.87
N GLU A 83 -0.28 4.14 -13.82
CA GLU A 83 -0.10 2.75 -13.41
C GLU A 83 0.12 2.69 -11.91
N ILE A 84 -0.47 1.66 -11.29
CA ILE A 84 -0.14 1.28 -9.92
C ILE A 84 -0.08 -0.24 -9.83
N VAL A 85 1.07 -0.79 -9.44
CA VAL A 85 1.30 -2.23 -9.27
C VAL A 85 1.76 -2.51 -7.84
N PHE A 86 1.22 -3.57 -7.24
CA PHE A 86 1.58 -4.04 -5.91
C PHE A 86 2.00 -5.49 -5.96
N ILE A 87 3.12 -5.80 -5.32
CA ILE A 87 3.66 -7.16 -5.25
C ILE A 87 3.92 -7.49 -3.79
N VAL A 88 3.22 -8.50 -3.26
CA VAL A 88 3.55 -9.04 -1.94
C VAL A 88 4.83 -9.87 -2.06
N LYS A 89 5.85 -9.48 -1.29
CA LYS A 89 7.19 -10.09 -1.31
C LYS A 89 7.46 -11.00 -0.11
N GLY A 90 6.71 -10.84 0.98
CA GLY A 90 6.87 -11.64 2.19
C GLY A 90 6.04 -11.14 3.37
N TRP A 91 6.21 -11.76 4.53
CA TRP A 91 5.46 -11.46 5.75
C TRP A 91 6.27 -11.83 7.00
N TRP A 92 5.85 -11.29 8.14
CA TRP A 92 6.37 -11.64 9.47
C TRP A 92 5.26 -12.28 10.31
N LEU A 93 5.59 -13.36 11.05
CA LEU A 93 4.69 -14.07 11.97
C LEU A 93 4.67 -13.44 13.38
#